data_AF-I3XRR9-F1
#
_entry.id   AF-I3XRR9-F1
#
_cell.length_a   1.000
_cell.length_b   1.000
_cell.length_c   1.000
_cell.angle_alpha   90.00
_cell.angle_beta   90.00
_cell.angle_gamma   90.00
#
_symmetry.space_group_name_H-M   'P 1'
#
loop_
_entity.id
_entity.type
_entity.pdbx_description
1 polymer ?
#
loop_
_entity_poly.entity_id
_entity_poly.type
_entity_poly.pdbx_seq_one_letter_code
_entity_poly.pdbx_strand_id
1 'polypeptide(L)' 'MSEQKTVKEKLLEFLSNQDKPLMPKEISRLTGLNYNTVRARLHDLRKEGLVERMLEGWIAKKT' A
#
# COMPACT_ATOMS: atom_id res chain seq x y z
N MET A 1 -25.24 -3.89 2.58
CA MET A 1 -24.31 -3.63 3.71
C MET A 1 -23.01 -3.13 3.11
N SER A 2 -22.72 -1.84 3.15
CA SER A 2 -21.48 -1.31 2.57
C SER A 2 -20.33 -1.64 3.48
N GLU A 3 -19.59 -2.71 3.19
CA GLU A 3 -18.35 -3.04 3.91
C GLU A 3 -17.38 -1.87 3.77
N GLN A 4 -17.11 -1.18 4.87
CA GLN A 4 -16.08 -0.15 4.89
C GLN A 4 -14.74 -0.83 4.70
N LYS A 5 -14.14 -0.70 3.52
CA LYS A 5 -12.78 -1.16 3.24
C LYS A 5 -11.85 -0.64 4.34
N THR A 6 -11.12 -1.55 4.97
CA THR A 6 -10.10 -1.26 5.96
C THR A 6 -8.99 -0.41 5.33
N VAL A 7 -8.20 0.27 6.18
CA VAL A 7 -7.05 1.06 5.70
C VAL A 7 -6.07 0.19 4.90
N LYS A 8 -5.95 -1.08 5.26
CA LYS A 8 -5.08 -2.04 4.59
C LYS A 8 -5.58 -2.38 3.19
N GLU A 9 -6.87 -2.64 3.03
CA GLU A 9 -7.49 -2.92 1.73
C GLU A 9 -7.43 -1.70 0.81
N LYS A 10 -7.72 -0.51 1.34
CA LYS A 10 -7.58 0.75 0.58
C LYS A 10 -6.15 0.97 0.09
N LEU A 11 -5.17 0.66 0.93
CA LEU A 11 -3.76 0.79 0.58
C LEU A 11 -3.34 -0.22 -0.50
N LEU A 12 -3.79 -1.47 -0.38
CA LEU A 12 -3.53 -2.49 -1.39
C LEU A 12 -4.16 -2.13 -2.73
N GLU A 13 -5.44 -1.75 -2.73
CA GLU A 13 -6.15 -1.29 -3.93
C GLU A 13 -5.45 -0.08 -4.57
N PHE A 14 -5.01 0.88 -3.76
CA PHE A 14 -4.24 2.02 -4.26
C PHE A 14 -2.97 1.56 -4.99
N LEU A 15 -2.19 0.68 -4.38
CA LEU A 15 -0.95 0.14 -4.96
C LEU A 15 -1.18 -0.74 -6.18
N SER A 16 -2.28 -1.50 -6.22
CA SER A 16 -2.67 -2.31 -7.38
C SER A 16 -3.03 -1.47 -8.61
N ASN A 17 -3.48 -0.24 -8.38
CA ASN A 17 -3.74 0.75 -9.44
C ASN A 17 -2.49 1.55 -9.85
N GLN A 18 -1.32 1.30 -9.24
CA GLN A 18 -0.07 1.94 -9.65
C GLN A 18 0.76 1.00 -10.52
N ASP A 19 1.34 1.54 -11.59
CA ASP A 19 2.27 0.81 -12.44
C ASP A 19 3.74 0.96 -12.02
N LYS A 20 4.01 1.82 -11.03
CA LYS A 20 5.36 2.06 -10.51
C LYS A 20 5.44 1.89 -8.99
N PRO A 21 6.61 1.51 -8.46
CA PRO A 21 6.84 1.53 -7.02
C PRO A 21 6.71 2.95 -6.47
N LEU A 22 6.09 3.09 -5.29
CA LEU A 22 5.96 4.37 -4.60
C LEU A 22 6.59 4.35 -3.21
N MET A 23 7.24 5.45 -2.82
CA MET A 23 7.80 5.59 -1.49
C MET A 23 6.70 5.82 -0.44
N PRO A 24 6.88 5.37 0.81
CA PRO A 24 5.86 5.55 1.86
C PRO A 24 5.42 7.01 2.07
N LYS A 25 6.31 7.97 1.83
CA LYS A 25 5.97 9.41 1.88
C LYS A 25 5.02 9.81 0.75
N GLU A 26 5.25 9.31 -0.47
CA GLU A 26 4.39 9.58 -1.62
C GLU A 26 3.03 8.92 -1.44
N ILE A 27 3.01 7.67 -1.00
CA ILE A 27 1.78 6.94 -0.70
C ILE A 27 0.96 7.69 0.35
N SER A 28 1.59 8.14 1.44
CA SER A 28 0.94 8.92 2.48
C SER A 28 0.33 10.22 1.93
N ARG A 29 1.06 10.95 1.08
CA ARG A 29 0.57 12.17 0.44
C ARG A 29 -0.60 11.91 -0.52
N LEU A 30 -0.54 10.85 -1.32
CA LEU A 30 -1.54 10.54 -2.35
C LEU A 30 -2.81 9.91 -1.77
N THR A 31 -2.68 9.11 -0.71
CA THR A 31 -3.82 8.43 -0.07
C THR A 31 -4.41 9.22 1.09
N GLY A 32 -3.72 10.26 1.58
CA GLY A 32 -4.08 10.98 2.80
C GLY A 32 -3.89 10.17 4.09
N LEU A 33 -3.36 8.95 4.00
CA LEU A 33 -3.11 8.09 5.15
C LEU A 33 -1.89 8.59 5.92
N ASN A 34 -1.92 8.42 7.24
CA ASN A 34 -0.77 8.72 8.09
C ASN A 34 0.45 7.88 7.67
N TYR A 35 1.62 8.51 7.55
CA TYR A 35 2.88 7.87 7.15
C TYR A 35 3.22 6.63 7.98
N ASN A 36 3.02 6.66 9.30
CA ASN A 36 3.30 5.53 10.17
C ASN A 36 2.32 4.39 9.92
N THR A 37 1.04 4.70 9.67
CA THR A 37 0.04 3.71 9.29
C THR A 37 0.39 3.07 7.95
N VAL A 38 0.81 3.86 6.95
CA VAL A 38 1.29 3.35 5.66
C VAL A 38 2.44 2.36 5.88
N ARG A 39 3.47 2.73 6.64
CA ARG A 39 4.61 1.82 6.91
C ARG A 39 4.18 0.52 7.59
N ALA A 40 3.32 0.60 8.61
CA ALA A 40 2.81 -0.59 9.30
C ALA A 40 2.05 -1.51 8.34
N ARG A 41 1.11 -0.95 7.56
CA ARG A 41 0.28 -1.73 6.62
C ARG A 41 1.06 -2.29 5.43
N LEU A 42 2.05 -1.58 4.92
CA LEU A 42 2.96 -2.09 3.89
C LEU A 42 3.73 -3.32 4.39
N HIS A 43 4.16 -3.30 5.66
CA HIS A 43 4.84 -4.43 6.26
C HIS A 43 3.90 -5.63 6.47
N ASP A 44 2.66 -5.40 6.92
CA ASP A 44 1.62 -6.43 7.01
C ASP A 44 1.35 -7.07 5.64
N LEU A 45 1.10 -6.24 4.62
CA LEU A 45 0.85 -6.70 3.24
C LEU A 45 2.05 -7.45 2.64
N ARG A 46 3.28 -7.06 3.00
CA ARG A 46 4.50 -7.75 2.56
C ARG A 46 4.58 -9.15 3.14
N LYS A 47 4.28 -9.30 4.44
CA LYS A 47 4.26 -10.61 5.11
C LYS A 47 3.24 -11.55 4.48
N GLU A 48 2.15 -11.00 3.96
CA GLU A 48 1.11 -11.74 3.25
C GLU A 48 1.44 -11.96 1.76
N GLY A 49 2.57 -11.45 1.27
CA GLY A 49 2.99 -11.62 -0.12
C GLY A 49 2.18 -10.80 -1.13
N LEU A 50 1.40 -9.80 -0.68
CA LEU A 50 0.53 -8.98 -1.53
C LEU A 50 1.26 -7.78 -2.15
N VAL A 51 2.36 -7.34 -1.51
CA VAL A 51 3.19 -6.22 -1.99
C VAL A 51 4.66 -6.59 -1.89
N GLU A 52 5.48 -5.90 -2.67
CA GLU A 52 6.93 -6.06 -2.68
C GLU A 52 7.64 -4.74 -2.44
N ARG A 53 8.78 -4.81 -1.74
CA ARG A 53 9.66 -3.67 -1.51
C ARG A 53 10.76 -3.69 -2.57
N MET A 54 10.77 -2.68 -3.43
CA MET A 54 11.84 -2.39 -4.38
C MET A 54 12.73 -1.25 -3.86
N LEU A 55 13.84 -1.00 -4.56
CA LEU A 55 14.73 0.13 -4.27
C LEU A 55 13.95 1.46 -4.30
N GLU A 56 13.11 1.62 -5.33
CA GLU A 56 12.37 2.85 -5.63
C GLU A 56 11.07 3.01 -4.83
N GLY A 57 10.61 1.98 -4.11
CA GLY A 57 9.36 2.07 -3.38
C GLY A 57 8.68 0.73 -3.09
N TRP A 58 7.37 0.79 -2.92
CA TRP A 58 6.49 -0.35 -2.73
C TRP A 58 5.55 -0.48 -3.92
N ILE A 59 5.34 -1.70 -4.36
CA ILE A 59 4.44 -2.03 -5.47
C ILE A 59 3.59 -3.24 -5.10
N ALA A 60 2.35 -3.30 -5.61
CA ALA A 60 1.52 -4.49 -5.47
C ALA A 60 2.07 -5.64 -6.32
N LYS A 61 2.02 -6.86 -5.80
CA LYS A 61 2.25 -8.05 -6.61
C LYS A 61 1.00 -8.29 -7.45
N LYS A 62 1.15 -8.20 -8.78
CA LYS A 62 0.14 -8.62 -9.72
C LYS A 62 0.25 -10.16 -9.81
N THR A 63 -0.65 -10.87 -9.14
CA THR A 63 -0.83 -12.32 -9.27
C THR A 63 -1.58 -12.63 -10.56
#